data_AF-A0A3S8R9J6-F1
#
_entry.id   AF-A0A3S8R9J6-F1
#
_cell.length_a   1.000
_cell.length_b   1.000
_cell.length_c   1.000
_cell.angle_alpha   90.00
_cell.angle_beta   90.00
_cell.angle_gamma   90.00
#
_symmetry.space_group_name_H-M   'P 1'
#
loop_
_entity.id
_entity.type
_entity.pdbx_description
1 polymer ?
#
loop_
_entity_poly.entity_id
_entity_poly.type
_entity_poly.pdbx_seq_one_letter_code
_entity_poly.pdbx_strand_id
1 'polypeptide(L)' 'MSRKFKSGDWVKLKGSNKTTKMEVLKYILKKDVLLGINNKDTYLECVWYEDGERKSKIFHQNNLVKLPETGGLYKV' A
#
# COMPACT_ATOMS: atom_id res chain seq x y z
N MET A 1 -13.63 -1.86 7.35
CA MET A 1 -13.30 -2.95 6.40
C MET A 1 -12.23 -3.82 7.04
N SER A 2 -12.13 -5.11 6.69
CA SER A 2 -10.98 -5.93 7.07
C SER A 2 -9.73 -5.54 6.26
N ARG A 3 -8.56 -5.77 6.83
CA ARG A 3 -7.27 -5.57 6.14
C ARG A 3 -7.08 -6.63 5.06
N LYS A 4 -6.77 -6.19 3.84
CA LYS A 4 -6.49 -7.07 2.69
C LYS A 4 -5.01 -7.44 2.54
N PHE A 5 -4.13 -6.61 3.07
CA PHE A 5 -2.68 -6.75 2.90
C PHE A 5 -1.98 -6.74 4.26
N LYS A 6 -0.73 -7.17 4.28
CA LYS A 6 0.18 -7.02 5.43
C LYS A 6 1.43 -6.23 5.03
N SER A 7 2.15 -5.72 6.03
CA SER A 7 3.47 -5.11 5.79
C SER A 7 4.38 -6.11 5.07
N GLY A 8 5.13 -5.65 4.08
CA GLY A 8 5.98 -6.48 3.22
C GLY A 8 5.26 -7.15 2.05
N ASP A 9 3.93 -7.05 1.94
CA ASP A 9 3.23 -7.50 0.73
C ASP A 9 3.61 -6.62 -0.46
N TRP A 10 3.83 -7.24 -1.61
CA TRP A 10 3.95 -6.50 -2.87
C TRP A 10 2.60 -6.27 -3.52
N VAL A 11 2.38 -5.06 -3.98
CA VAL A 11 1.14 -4.60 -4.59
C VAL A 11 1.41 -3.74 -5.81
N LYS A 12 0.41 -3.65 -6.69
CA LYS A 12 0.36 -2.67 -7.78
C LYS A 12 -1.00 -1.99 -7.83
N LEU A 13 -1.11 -0.88 -8.56
CA LEU A 13 -2.38 -0.22 -8.83
C LEU A 13 -3.29 -1.11 -9.68
N LYS A 14 -4.54 -1.27 -9.21
CA LYS A 14 -5.60 -1.95 -9.95
C LYS A 14 -5.93 -1.16 -11.22
N GLY A 15 -5.97 -1.84 -12.36
CA GLY A 15 -6.34 -1.24 -13.65
C GLY A 15 -5.31 -0.28 -14.24
N SER A 16 -4.11 -0.19 -13.67
CA SER A 16 -3.02 0.58 -14.29
C SER A 16 -2.27 -0.28 -15.31
N ASN A 17 -1.94 0.32 -16.46
CA ASN A 17 -0.99 -0.24 -17.42
C ASN A 17 0.45 -0.12 -16.91
N LYS A 18 0.70 0.70 -15.89
CA LYS A 18 2.00 0.80 -15.24
C LYS A 18 2.17 -0.37 -14.26
N THR A 19 3.31 -1.04 -14.38
CA THR A 19 3.66 -2.21 -13.56
C THR A 19 4.42 -1.83 -12.28
N THR A 20 4.41 -0.55 -11.88
CA THR A 20 5.14 -0.08 -10.70
C THR A 20 4.80 -0.93 -9.49
N LYS A 21 5.81 -1.71 -9.08
CA LYS A 21 5.74 -2.67 -7.99
C LYS A 21 6.01 -1.89 -6.71
N MET A 22 5.11 -1.99 -5.74
CA MET A 22 5.22 -1.29 -4.46
C MET A 22 5.17 -2.27 -3.31
N GLU A 23 5.89 -1.99 -2.24
CA GLU A 23 5.80 -2.72 -0.98
C GLU A 23 4.85 -2.00 -0.03
N VAL A 24 3.97 -2.74 0.63
CA VAL A 24 3.12 -2.23 1.70
C VAL A 24 3.98 -1.97 2.93
N LEU A 25 4.06 -0.70 3.37
CA LEU A 25 4.78 -0.35 4.59
C LEU A 25 3.89 -0.57 5.82
N LYS A 26 2.72 0.08 5.87
CA LYS A 26 1.79 0.00 7.00
C LYS A 26 0.40 0.49 6.63
N TYR A 27 -0.60 0.08 7.41
CA TYR A 27 -1.88 0.77 7.45
C TYR A 27 -1.73 2.10 8.20
N ILE A 28 -2.41 3.13 7.72
CA ILE A 28 -2.43 4.44 8.36
C ILE A 28 -3.79 4.68 9.01
N LEU A 29 -3.75 5.41 10.12
CA LEU A 29 -4.95 5.97 10.71
C LEU A 29 -5.35 7.21 9.92
N LYS A 30 -6.49 7.16 9.23
CA LYS A 30 -7.08 8.35 8.61
C LYS A 30 -8.38 8.70 9.33
N LYS A 31 -8.45 9.93 9.86
CA LYS A 31 -9.67 10.46 10.42
C LYS A 31 -10.60 10.87 9.27
N ASP A 32 -11.78 10.29 9.23
CA ASP A 32 -12.83 10.76 8.35
C ASP A 32 -13.42 12.04 8.95
N VAL A 33 -13.18 13.18 8.30
CA VAL A 33 -13.60 14.50 8.81
C VAL A 33 -15.14 14.63 8.81
N LEU A 34 -15.83 13.91 7.93
CA LEU A 34 -17.30 13.96 7.82
C LEU A 34 -17.97 13.07 8.87
N LEU A 35 -17.41 11.90 9.15
CA LEU A 35 -18.02 10.92 10.07
C LEU A 35 -17.43 10.95 11.48
N GLY A 36 -16.31 11.63 11.71
CA GLY A 36 -15.59 11.60 12.99
C GLY A 36 -14.99 10.23 13.33
N ILE A 37 -15.05 9.27 12.40
CA ILE A 37 -14.61 7.88 12.60
C ILE A 37 -13.14 7.75 12.21
N ASN A 38 -12.40 7.07 13.07
CA ASN A 38 -11.00 6.70 12.88
C ASN A 38 -10.93 5.45 12.00
N ASN A 39 -10.58 5.61 10.71
CA ASN A 39 -10.43 4.48 9.80
C ASN A 39 -8.96 4.03 9.74
N LYS A 40 -8.66 2.94 10.46
CA LYS A 40 -7.31 2.35 10.57
C LYS A 40 -7.05 1.16 9.64
N ASP A 41 -8.06 0.67 8.93
CA ASP A 41 -7.99 -0.61 8.19
C ASP A 41 -8.28 -0.44 6.69
N THR A 42 -8.32 0.80 6.19
CA THR A 42 -8.67 1.10 4.80
C THR A 42 -7.52 1.67 3.98
N TYR A 43 -6.72 2.56 4.57
CA TYR A 43 -5.64 3.23 3.86
C TYR A 43 -4.30 2.66 4.28
N LEU A 44 -3.42 2.45 3.31
CA LEU A 44 -2.07 1.97 3.53
C LEU A 44 -1.06 2.84 2.81
N GLU A 45 0.07 3.04 3.47
CA GLU A 45 1.26 3.62 2.89
C GLU A 45 2.03 2.53 2.16
N CYS A 46 2.32 2.77 0.88
CA CYS A 46 3.15 1.91 0.05
C CYS A 46 4.40 2.67 -0.39
N VAL A 47 5.51 1.96 -0.50
CA VAL A 47 6.79 2.50 -0.93
C VAL A 47 7.33 1.76 -2.15
N TRP A 48 8.08 2.46 -2.98
CA TRP A 48 8.80 1.88 -4.11
C TRP A 48 10.06 2.71 -4.36
N TYR A 49 10.90 2.23 -5.26
CA TYR A 49 12.11 2.93 -5.69
C TYR A 49 11.98 3.33 -7.15
N GLU A 50 12.39 4.55 -7.45
CA GLU A 50 12.45 5.11 -8.79
C GLU A 50 13.75 5.92 -8.85
N ASP A 51 14.64 5.57 -9.78
CA ASP A 51 15.97 6.19 -9.94
C ASP A 51 16.82 6.23 -8.65
N GLY A 52 16.76 5.17 -7.85
CA GLY A 52 17.48 5.05 -6.58
C GLY A 52 16.85 5.83 -5.42
N GLU A 53 15.81 6.64 -5.69
CA GLU A 53 15.09 7.37 -4.65
C GLU A 53 13.88 6.57 -4.14
N ARG A 54 13.73 6.53 -2.82
CA ARG A 54 12.54 5.94 -2.19
C ARG A 54 11.36 6.89 -2.33
N LYS A 55 10.32 6.46 -3.02
CA LYS A 55 9.02 7.12 -3.10
C LYS A 55 8.05 6.49 -2.11
N SER A 56 7.11 7.28 -1.61
CA SER A 56 6.03 6.82 -0.72
C SER A 56 4.71 7.45 -1.14
N LYS A 57 3.62 6.69 -1.07
CA LYS A 57 2.26 7.20 -1.29
C LYS A 57 1.21 6.38 -0.54
N ILE A 58 0.15 7.08 -0.14
CA ILE A 58 -1.00 6.49 0.52
C ILE A 58 -2.05 6.07 -0.52
N PHE A 59 -2.54 4.85 -0.39
CA PHE A 59 -3.59 4.31 -1.24
C PHE A 59 -4.75 3.74 -0.43
N HIS A 60 -5.95 3.80 -0.99
CA HIS A 60 -7.08 3.04 -0.51
C HIS A 60 -6.88 1.56 -0.90
N GLN A 61 -7.09 0.62 0.01
CA GLN A 61 -6.80 -0.80 -0.24
C GLN A 61 -7.52 -1.42 -1.45
N ASN A 62 -8.69 -0.90 -1.83
CA ASN A 62 -9.42 -1.35 -3.02
C ASN A 62 -8.78 -0.92 -4.36
N ASN A 63 -7.86 0.04 -4.33
CA ASN A 63 -7.14 0.49 -5.52
C ASN A 63 -5.89 -0.35 -5.80
N LEU A 64 -5.62 -1.36 -4.98
CA LEU A 64 -4.43 -2.19 -5.03
C LEU A 64 -4.78 -3.65 -5.32
N VAL A 65 -3.86 -4.34 -5.98
CA VAL A 65 -3.89 -5.79 -6.20
C VAL A 65 -2.59 -6.38 -5.69
N LYS A 66 -2.69 -7.47 -4.92
CA LYS A 66 -1.54 -8.22 -4.41
C LYS A 66 -0.83 -8.94 -5.55
N LEU A 67 0.50 -8.90 -5.54
CA LEU A 67 1.34 -9.65 -6.46
C LEU A 67 1.72 -11.01 -5.82
N PRO A 68 1.90 -12.07 -6.62
CA PRO A 68 2.21 -13.42 -6.12
C PRO A 68 3.61 -13.51 -5.49
N GLU A 69 4.51 -12.60 -5.84
CA GLU A 69 5.85 -12.51 -5.27
C GLU A 69 5.81 -12.06 -3.81
N THR A 70 6.50 -12.81 -2.95
CA THR A 70 6.58 -12.54 -1.50
C THR A 70 8.04 -12.33 -1.09
N GLY A 71 8.24 -11.61 0.02
CA GLY A 71 9.56 -11.17 0.51
C GLY A 71 9.82 -9.73 0.09
N GLY A 72 9.77 -8.79 1.02
CA GLY A 72 9.80 -7.33 0.78
C GLY A 72 11.02 -6.86 -0.02
N LEU A 73 11.13 -5.55 -0.28
CA LEU A 73 12.26 -4.94 -0.99
C LEU A 73 13.61 -5.31 -0.37
N TYR A 74 13.63 -5.60 0.94
CA TYR A 74 14.81 -6.01 1.68
C TYR A 74 14.82 -7.52 1.87
N LYS A 75 15.76 -8.20 1.20
CA LYS A 75 16.27 -9.48 1.70
C LYS A 75 17.26 -9.14 2.81
N VAL A 76 16.87 -9.39 4.06
CA VAL A 76 17.82 -9.45 5.19
C VAL A 76 18.49 -10.82 5.17
#